data_AF-A0A1F3ECT7-F1
#
_entry.id   AF-A0A1F3ECT7-F1
#
_cell.length_a   1.000
_cell.length_b   1.000
_cell.length_c   1.000
_cell.angle_alpha   90.00
_cell.angle_beta   90.00
_cell.angle_gamma   90.00
#
_symmetry.space_group_name_H-M   'P 1'
#
loop_
_entity.id
_entity.type
_entity.pdbx_description
1 polymer ?
#
loop_
_entity_poly.entity_id
_entity_poly.type
_entity_poly.pdbx_seq_one_letter_code
_entity_poly.pdbx_strand_id
1 'polypeptide(L)'
;MFAQEARKYIESLIRIQKRIREKGYERDDQQVVNECRRKIQPLIEGNKYRSNDRMARFWMNHREEIRYLVPTSNYKGFKALLYHFECLDNDSKNYSSTNQFITLQNQ
;
A
#
# COMPACT_ATOMS: atom_id res chain seq x y z
N MET A 1 12.75 -4.02 7.93
CA MET A 1 12.47 -4.97 6.84
C MET A 1 11.10 -4.70 6.21
N PHE A 2 10.10 -4.24 6.97
CA PHE A 2 8.82 -3.75 6.47
C PHE A 2 8.88 -2.57 5.46
N ALA A 3 9.66 -1.52 5.74
CA ALA A 3 9.61 -0.29 4.92
C ALA A 3 9.90 -0.54 3.43
N GLN A 4 10.92 -1.35 3.17
CA GLN A 4 11.33 -1.71 1.80
C GLN A 4 10.30 -2.60 1.13
N GLU A 5 9.69 -3.52 1.88
CA GLU A 5 8.67 -4.43 1.37
C GLU A 5 7.38 -3.70 1.00
N ALA A 6 6.84 -2.89 1.90
CA ALA A 6 5.67 -2.06 1.67
C ALA A 6 5.86 -1.14 0.46
N ARG A 7 7.05 -0.54 0.31
CA ARG A 7 7.39 0.27 -0.86
C ARG A 7 7.34 -0.54 -2.15
N LYS A 8 8.05 -1.67 -2.21
CA LYS A 8 8.07 -2.55 -3.40
C LYS A 8 6.68 -3.04 -3.76
N TYR A 9 5.86 -3.33 -2.75
CA TYR A 9 4.48 -3.75 -2.93
C TYR A 9 3.64 -2.66 -3.62
N ILE A 10 3.68 -1.42 -3.11
CA ILE A 10 2.94 -0.30 -3.71
C ILE A 10 3.43 0.01 -5.13
N GLU A 11 4.75 0.03 -5.36
CA GLU A 11 5.33 0.21 -6.70
C GLU A 11 4.83 -0.89 -7.67
N SER A 12 4.70 -2.13 -7.19
CA SER A 12 4.18 -3.24 -7.97
C SER A 12 2.69 -3.08 -8.28
N LEU A 13 1.87 -2.64 -7.31
CA LEU A 13 0.46 -2.35 -7.56
C LEU A 13 0.27 -1.28 -8.64
N ILE A 14 1.04 -0.19 -8.58
CA ILE A 14 1.01 0.88 -9.58
C ILE A 14 1.33 0.33 -10.98
N ARG A 15 2.39 -0.50 -11.10
CA ARG A 15 2.75 -1.15 -12.37
C ARG A 15 1.68 -2.09 -12.87
N ILE A 16 1.05 -2.86 -11.99
CA ILE A 16 -0.05 -3.78 -12.32
C ILE A 16 -1.25 -2.99 -12.86
N GLN A 17 -1.66 -1.90 -12.21
CA GLN A 17 -2.76 -1.07 -12.69
C GLN A 17 -2.48 -0.47 -14.08
N LYS A 18 -1.23 -0.07 -14.35
CA LYS A 18 -0.83 0.38 -15.68
C LYS A 18 -0.98 -0.72 -16.73
N ARG A 19 -0.50 -1.94 -16.43
CA ARG A 19 -0.59 -3.10 -17.33
C ARG A 19 -2.03 -3.58 -17.58
N ILE A 20 -2.88 -3.55 -16.55
CA ILE A 20 -4.31 -3.89 -16.67
C ILE A 20 -4.97 -2.95 -17.67
N ARG A 21 -4.72 -1.64 -17.54
CA ARG A 21 -5.22 -0.63 -18.48
C ARG A 21 -4.67 -0.82 -19.90
N GLU A 22 -3.37 -1.06 -20.06
CA GLU A 22 -2.74 -1.29 -21.38
C GLU A 22 -3.31 -2.50 -22.11
N LYS A 23 -3.75 -3.52 -21.36
CA LYS A 23 -4.39 -4.72 -21.90
C LYS A 23 -5.89 -4.57 -22.17
N GLY A 24 -6.47 -3.39 -21.91
CA GLY A 24 -7.90 -3.12 -22.13
C GLY A 24 -8.82 -3.79 -21.12
N TYR A 25 -8.33 -4.19 -19.95
CA TYR A 25 -9.21 -4.64 -18.88
C TYR A 25 -9.95 -3.44 -18.29
N GLU A 26 -11.27 -3.49 -18.33
CA GLU A 26 -12.13 -2.48 -17.71
C GLU A 26 -12.49 -2.91 -16.29
N ARG A 27 -12.35 -1.97 -15.36
CA ARG A 27 -12.83 -2.10 -13.99
C ARG A 27 -13.99 -1.14 -13.78
N ASP A 28 -15.01 -1.58 -13.08
CA ASP A 28 -16.14 -0.70 -12.72
C ASP A 28 -15.70 0.49 -11.87
N ASP A 29 -14.63 0.33 -11.07
CA ASP A 29 -14.03 1.34 -10.20
C ASP A 29 -12.82 2.05 -10.82
N GLN A 30 -12.66 2.01 -12.15
CA GLN A 30 -11.44 2.49 -12.83
C GLN A 30 -11.14 3.98 -12.56
N GLN A 31 -12.16 4.81 -12.37
CA GLN A 31 -11.98 6.22 -12.00
C GLN A 31 -11.31 6.35 -10.62
N VAL A 32 -11.84 5.65 -9.61
CA VAL A 32 -11.30 5.65 -8.23
C VAL A 32 -9.86 5.15 -8.22
N VAL A 33 -9.56 4.10 -8.99
CA VAL A 33 -8.20 3.57 -9.14
C VAL A 33 -7.24 4.62 -9.71
N ASN A 34 -7.67 5.40 -10.70
CA ASN A 34 -6.85 6.43 -11.31
C ASN A 34 -6.57 7.59 -10.34
N GLU A 35 -7.57 7.99 -9.56
CA GLU A 35 -7.43 9.02 -8.51
C GLU A 35 -6.46 8.56 -7.43
N CYS A 36 -6.63 7.33 -6.92
CA CYS A 36 -5.72 6.73 -5.94
C CYS A 36 -4.29 6.65 -6.48
N ARG A 37 -4.10 6.25 -7.74
CA ARG A 37 -2.77 6.20 -8.37
C ARG A 37 -2.12 7.58 -8.43
N ARG A 38 -2.85 8.61 -8.88
CA ARG A 38 -2.34 10.00 -8.96
C ARG A 38 -1.95 10.54 -7.58
N LYS A 39 -2.65 10.13 -6.51
CA LYS A 39 -2.32 10.52 -5.14
C LYS A 39 -1.08 9.80 -4.61
N ILE A 40 -0.99 8.49 -4.78
CA ILE A 40 0.05 7.65 -4.14
C ILE A 40 1.40 7.69 -4.88
N GLN A 41 1.37 7.68 -6.21
CA GLN A 41 2.58 7.60 -7.02
C GLN A 41 3.63 8.69 -6.69
N PRO A 42 3.29 10.00 -6.69
CA PRO A 42 4.28 11.03 -6.38
C PRO A 42 4.81 10.94 -4.94
N LEU A 43 3.98 10.48 -3.99
CA LEU A 43 4.38 10.34 -2.59
C LEU A 43 5.41 9.21 -2.41
N ILE A 44 5.26 8.10 -3.12
CA ILE A 44 6.23 6.99 -3.07
C ILE A 44 7.52 7.33 -3.83
N GLU A 45 7.42 8.01 -4.97
CA GLU A 45 8.57 8.42 -5.77
C GLU A 45 9.40 9.51 -5.07
N GLY A 46 8.74 10.51 -4.47
CA GLY A 46 9.40 11.66 -3.83
C GLY A 46 9.96 11.38 -2.43
N ASN A 47 9.32 10.52 -1.64
CA ASN A 47 9.78 10.24 -0.27
C ASN A 47 10.61 8.97 -0.18
N LYS A 48 11.82 9.11 0.39
CA LYS A 48 12.64 7.99 0.84
C LYS A 48 12.11 7.55 2.22
N TYR A 49 11.00 6.81 2.29
CA TYR A 49 10.50 6.17 3.51
C TYR A 49 11.48 5.08 4.00
N ARG A 50 12.65 5.51 4.49
CA ARG A 50 13.79 4.65 4.82
C ARG A 50 13.63 3.93 6.16
N SER A 51 12.73 4.39 7.02
CA SER A 51 12.43 3.76 8.31
C SER A 51 11.06 3.06 8.28
N ASN A 52 10.94 1.97 9.04
CA ASN A 52 9.67 1.25 9.20
C ASN A 52 8.59 2.19 9.74
N ASP A 53 8.90 3.05 10.71
CA ASP A 53 7.93 3.97 11.33
C ASP A 53 7.35 4.98 10.33
N ARG A 54 8.19 5.61 9.50
CA ARG A 54 7.71 6.56 8.50
C ARG A 54 6.87 5.85 7.45
N MET A 55 7.28 4.65 7.04
CA MET A 55 6.52 3.86 6.09
C MET A 55 5.20 3.34 6.70
N ALA A 56 5.17 3.03 7.99
CA ALA A 56 3.98 2.55 8.69
C ALA A 56 2.94 3.67 8.81
N ARG A 57 3.38 4.88 9.19
CA ARG A 57 2.51 6.07 9.18
C ARG A 57 1.99 6.38 7.78
N PHE A 58 2.86 6.32 6.77
CA PHE A 58 2.44 6.48 5.39
C PHE A 58 1.38 5.44 5.00
N TRP A 59 1.64 4.17 5.30
CA TRP A 59 0.73 3.07 5.02
C TRP A 59 -0.62 3.29 5.67
N MET A 60 -0.66 3.63 6.97
CA MET A 60 -1.90 3.88 7.69
C MET A 60 -2.68 5.07 7.12
N ASN A 61 -2.00 6.17 6.82
CA ASN A 61 -2.62 7.39 6.28
C ASN A 61 -3.17 7.22 4.87
N HIS A 62 -2.70 6.20 4.14
CA HIS A 62 -3.03 5.97 2.74
C HIS A 62 -3.56 4.56 2.47
N ARG A 63 -4.00 3.88 3.53
CA ARG A 63 -4.35 2.47 3.50
C ARG A 63 -5.47 2.20 2.50
N GLU A 64 -6.49 3.05 2.51
CA GLU A 64 -7.66 2.90 1.63
C GLU A 64 -7.27 3.09 0.17
N GLU A 65 -6.47 4.10 -0.15
CA GLU A 65 -6.01 4.34 -1.52
C GLU A 65 -5.11 3.20 -2.01
N ILE A 66 -4.23 2.68 -1.16
CA ILE A 66 -3.44 1.48 -1.48
C ILE A 66 -4.36 0.28 -1.70
N ARG A 67 -5.42 0.12 -0.90
CA ARG A 67 -6.38 -0.98 -1.03
C ARG A 67 -7.16 -0.93 -2.34
N TYR A 68 -7.54 0.25 -2.83
CA TYR A 68 -8.18 0.42 -4.14
C TYR A 68 -7.25 0.05 -5.30
N LEU A 69 -5.93 0.20 -5.14
CA LEU A 69 -4.95 -0.24 -6.13
C LEU A 69 -4.82 -1.77 -6.19
N VAL A 70 -5.39 -2.53 -5.26
CA VAL A 70 -5.45 -4.00 -5.36
C VAL A 70 -6.53 -4.38 -6.37
N PRO A 71 -6.21 -5.16 -7.43
CA PRO A 71 -7.21 -5.68 -8.35
C PRO A 71 -8.22 -6.59 -7.64
N THR A 72 -9.50 -6.45 -7.94
CA THR A 72 -10.61 -7.16 -7.28
C THR A 72 -11.18 -8.32 -8.11
N SER A 73 -10.53 -8.73 -9.21
CA SER A 73 -11.06 -9.81 -10.06
C SER A 73 -10.87 -11.21 -9.44
N ASN A 74 -11.69 -12.17 -9.88
CA ASN A 74 -11.65 -13.58 -9.47
C ASN A 74 -10.38 -14.35 -9.89
N TYR A 75 -9.37 -13.67 -10.45
CA TYR A 75 -8.12 -14.30 -10.85
C TYR A 75 -7.24 -14.68 -9.65
N LYS A 76 -6.70 -15.90 -9.63
CA LYS A 76 -5.90 -16.43 -8.50
C LYS A 76 -4.72 -15.53 -8.12
N GLY A 77 -4.07 -14.90 -9.11
CA GLY A 77 -2.95 -13.98 -8.88
C GLY A 77 -3.32 -12.73 -8.07
N PHE A 78 -4.59 -12.32 -8.06
CA PHE A 78 -5.05 -11.15 -7.30
C PHE A 78 -5.38 -11.47 -5.85
N LYS A 79 -5.75 -12.73 -5.55
CA LYS A 79 -5.89 -13.20 -4.15
C LYS A 79 -4.57 -13.10 -3.39
N ALA A 80 -3.45 -13.42 -4.03
CA ALA A 80 -2.12 -13.27 -3.44
C ALA A 80 -1.77 -11.81 -3.13
N LEU A 81 -2.16 -10.86 -3.99
CA LEU A 81 -1.96 -9.43 -3.74
C LEU A 81 -2.77 -8.95 -2.55
N LEU A 82 -4.01 -9.42 -2.40
CA LEU A 82 -4.85 -9.08 -1.26
C LEU A 82 -4.30 -9.66 0.05
N TYR A 83 -3.87 -10.92 0.04
CA TYR A 83 -3.21 -11.52 1.21
C TYR A 83 -1.96 -10.73 1.62
N HIS A 84 -1.11 -10.37 0.65
CA HIS A 84 0.09 -9.57 0.92
C HIS A 84 -0.26 -8.18 1.48
N PHE A 85 -1.33 -7.55 1.00
CA PHE A 85 -1.86 -6.32 1.58
C PHE A 85 -2.20 -6.51 3.06
N GLU A 86 -2.94 -7.57 3.41
CA GLU A 86 -3.36 -7.84 4.79
C GLU A 86 -2.16 -8.10 5.72
N CYS A 87 -1.14 -8.81 5.24
CA CYS A 87 0.11 -8.99 5.99
C CYS A 87 0.80 -7.65 6.29
N LEU A 88 0.99 -6.82 5.27
CA LEU A 88 1.62 -5.50 5.43
C LEU A 88 0.78 -4.56 6.29
N ASP A 89 -0.54 -4.67 6.21
CA ASP A 89 -1.45 -3.91 7.04
C ASP A 89 -1.29 -4.25 8.53
N ASN A 90 -1.20 -5.53 8.85
CA ASN A 90 -0.94 -5.99 10.21
C ASN A 90 0.45 -5.56 10.70
N ASP A 91 1.48 -5.68 9.88
CA ASP A 91 2.82 -5.21 10.21
C ASP A 91 2.85 -3.70 10.49
N SER A 92 2.16 -2.90 9.68
CA SER A 92 2.11 -1.44 9.86
C SER A 92 1.50 -1.04 11.22
N LYS A 93 0.49 -1.78 11.68
CA LYS A 93 -0.14 -1.58 13.00
C LYS A 93 0.80 -1.97 14.13
N ASN A 94 1.58 -3.04 13.96
CA ASN A 94 2.57 -3.46 14.94
C ASN A 94 3.64 -2.37 15.14
N TYR A 95 4.18 -1.79 14.07
CA TYR A 95 5.16 -0.69 14.18
C TYR A 95 4.60 0.60 14.78
N SER A 96 3.30 0.83 14.63
CA SER A 96 2.63 2.01 15.20
C SER A 96 2.24 1.81 16.67
N SER A 97 1.94 0.57 17.07
CA SER A 97 1.60 0.19 18.45
C SER A 97 2.82 0.15 19.36
N THR A 98 3.99 -0.31 18.86
CA THR A 98 5.25 -0.34 19.61
C THR A 98 5.69 1.06 20.06
N ASN A 99 5.39 2.10 19.28
CA ASN A 99 5.72 3.48 19.63
C ASN A 99 4.78 4.12 20.67
N GLN A 100 3.53 3.64 20.80
CA GLN A 100 2.65 4.07 21.88
C GLN A 100 3.10 3.53 23.25
N PHE A 101 3.58 2.27 23.30
CA PHE A 101 4.09 1.67 24.54
C PHE A 101 5.40 2.30 25.04
N ILE A 102 6.34 2.63 24.15
CA ILE A 102 7.61 3.26 24.55
C ILE A 102 7.41 4.68 25.08
N THR A 103 6.42 5.41 24.56
CA THR A 103 6.12 6.78 25.01
C THR A 103 5.45 6.80 26.39
N LEU A 104 4.69 5.76 26.73
CA LEU A 104 4.00 5.64 28.02
C LEU A 104 4.88 5.13 29.18
N GLN A 105 6.00 4.45 28.88
CA GLN A 105 6.93 3.98 29.93
C GLN A 105 8.02 5.00 30.30
N ASN A 106 8.08 6.14 29.61
CA ASN A 106 9.02 7.22 29.88
C ASN A 106 8.34 8.49 30.45
N GLN A 107 7.12 8.35 30.97
CA GLN A 107 6.39 9.34 31.76
C GLN A 107 6.24 8.83 33.18
#